data_AF-A0A354FE77-F1
#
_entry.id   AF-A0A354FE77-F1
#
_cell.length_a   1.000
_cell.length_b   1.000
_cell.length_c   1.000
_cell.angle_alpha   90.00
_cell.angle_beta   90.00
_cell.angle_gamma   90.00
#
_symmetry.space_group_name_H-M   'P 1'
#
loop_
_entity.id
_entity.type
_entity.pdbx_description
1 polymer ?
#
loop_
_entity_poly.entity_id
_entity_poly.type
_entity_poly.pdbx_seq_one_letter_code
_entity_poly.pdbx_strand_id
1 'polypeptide(L)'
;LEKNFASDPADPVAMQATDGYSASTTVDEFMKHYITMEGDSAPLLVGPDLTGELSVKFLQYLKTANESICFVADTLDVEKVFSDLGMVEADTYKFVASDGFSVDVSADDIADCTLKKVDNAVNAAIPELTGGDLKELLYIEVVQ
;
A
#
# COMPACT_ATOMS: atom_id res chain seq x y z
N LEU A 1 -15.84 9.18 -13.04
CA LEU A 1 -15.25 8.83 -11.74
C LEU A 1 -13.94 8.16 -12.09
N GLU A 2 -12.80 8.78 -11.78
CA GLU A 2 -11.52 8.06 -11.83
C GLU A 2 -11.63 6.93 -10.81
N LYS A 3 -11.71 5.69 -11.32
CA LYS A 3 -11.67 4.50 -10.46
C LYS A 3 -10.20 4.21 -10.20
N ASN A 4 -9.69 4.73 -9.08
CA ASN A 4 -8.34 4.41 -8.59
C ASN A 4 -8.29 3.02 -7.91
N PHE A 5 -9.45 2.39 -7.73
CA PHE A 5 -9.60 1.02 -7.25
C PHE A 5 -10.23 0.15 -8.35
N ALA A 6 -9.65 -1.02 -8.57
CA ALA A 6 -10.09 -2.02 -9.52
C ALA A 6 -11.47 -2.60 -9.17
N SER A 7 -11.83 -2.63 -7.89
CA SER A 7 -13.13 -3.16 -7.42
C SER A 7 -13.57 -2.57 -6.09
N ASP A 8 -14.84 -2.76 -5.71
CA ASP A 8 -15.33 -2.33 -4.40
C ASP A 8 -14.64 -3.15 -3.30
N PRO A 9 -14.26 -2.56 -2.16
CA PRO A 9 -13.56 -3.28 -1.10
C PRO A 9 -14.42 -4.42 -0.54
N ALA A 10 -13.78 -5.54 -0.22
CA ALA A 10 -14.43 -6.73 0.29
C ALA A 10 -13.85 -7.18 1.64
N ASP A 11 -14.70 -7.76 2.48
CA ASP A 11 -14.32 -8.30 3.78
C ASP A 11 -13.24 -9.40 3.68
N PRO A 12 -12.36 -9.51 4.69
CA PRO A 12 -12.16 -8.57 5.80
C PRO A 12 -11.29 -7.37 5.40
N VAL A 13 -11.40 -6.27 6.14
CA VAL A 13 -10.37 -5.21 6.13
C VAL A 13 -9.36 -5.52 7.22
N ALA A 14 -8.21 -6.06 6.83
CA ALA A 14 -7.07 -6.30 7.70
C ALA A 14 -6.19 -5.05 7.78
N MET A 15 -5.75 -4.72 8.98
CA MET A 15 -4.87 -3.60 9.30
C MET A 15 -3.63 -4.14 9.96
N GLN A 16 -2.47 -3.63 9.57
CA GLN A 16 -1.19 -3.96 10.18
C GLN A 16 -0.40 -2.69 10.51
N ALA A 17 0.08 -2.62 11.74
CA ALA A 17 0.99 -1.59 12.24
C ALA A 17 2.45 -1.96 11.95
N THR A 18 3.33 -0.96 11.95
CA THR A 18 4.78 -1.14 11.77
C THR A 18 5.46 -1.96 12.88
N ASP A 19 4.84 -2.10 14.05
CA ASP A 19 5.32 -2.94 15.16
C ASP A 19 4.84 -4.41 15.08
N GLY A 20 4.10 -4.75 14.03
CA GLY A 20 3.54 -6.08 13.81
C GLY A 20 2.18 -6.32 14.47
N TYR A 21 1.63 -5.36 15.23
CA TYR A 21 0.25 -5.45 15.70
C TYR A 21 -0.71 -5.49 14.50
N SER A 22 -1.70 -6.37 14.57
CA SER A 22 -2.72 -6.50 13.53
C SER A 22 -4.11 -6.61 14.13
N ALA A 23 -5.07 -6.07 13.39
CA ALA A 23 -6.49 -6.19 13.67
C ALA A 23 -7.26 -6.33 12.36
N SER A 24 -8.46 -6.91 12.41
CA SER A 24 -9.32 -7.04 11.24
C SER A 24 -10.76 -6.71 11.58
N THR A 25 -11.46 -6.14 10.62
CA THR A 25 -12.88 -5.80 10.76
C THR A 25 -13.62 -6.00 9.43
N THR A 26 -14.92 -5.74 9.39
CA THR A 26 -15.69 -5.69 8.14
C THR A 26 -15.55 -4.32 7.47
N VAL A 27 -15.79 -4.26 6.17
CA VAL A 27 -15.84 -3.02 5.37
C VAL A 27 -16.85 -2.05 5.99
N ASP A 28 -18.06 -2.52 6.32
CA ASP A 28 -19.11 -1.69 6.92
C ASP A 28 -18.68 -1.04 8.24
N GLU A 29 -17.89 -1.74 9.07
CA GLU A 29 -17.38 -1.18 10.31
C GLU A 29 -16.18 -0.25 10.05
N PHE A 30 -15.24 -0.64 9.20
CA PHE A 30 -14.10 0.19 8.81
C PHE A 30 -14.53 1.55 8.26
N MET A 31 -15.56 1.57 7.41
CA MET A 31 -16.07 2.78 6.73
C MET A 31 -16.78 3.77 7.67
N LYS A 32 -17.02 3.43 8.93
CA LYS A 32 -17.51 4.38 9.96
C LYS A 32 -16.40 5.25 10.52
N HIS A 33 -15.15 4.86 10.29
CA HIS A 33 -13.95 5.48 10.83
C HIS A 33 -13.15 6.13 9.69
N TYR A 34 -12.08 6.84 10.04
CA TYR A 34 -11.20 7.48 9.07
C TYR A 34 -9.74 7.36 9.49
N ILE A 35 -8.83 7.49 8.54
CA ILE A 35 -7.39 7.46 8.80
C ILE A 35 -6.91 8.89 8.92
N THR A 36 -6.31 9.23 10.07
CA THR A 36 -5.55 10.48 10.20
C THR A 36 -4.11 10.24 9.79
N MET A 37 -3.56 11.17 9.02
CA MET A 37 -2.13 11.24 8.67
C MET A 37 -1.37 12.19 9.60
N GLU A 38 -2.05 12.79 10.59
CA GLU A 38 -1.49 13.77 11.52
C GLU A 38 -1.39 13.22 12.94
N GLY A 39 -0.37 13.67 13.68
CA GLY A 39 -0.12 13.34 15.08
C GLY A 39 0.96 12.25 15.28
N ASP A 40 1.40 12.09 16.53
CA ASP A 40 2.56 11.27 16.90
C ASP A 40 2.38 9.75 16.66
N SER A 41 1.17 9.31 16.36
CA SER A 41 0.83 7.89 16.10
C SER A 41 0.32 7.64 14.69
N ALA A 42 0.39 8.64 13.81
CA ALA A 42 -0.09 8.53 12.44
C ALA A 42 0.84 7.65 11.55
N PRO A 43 0.30 6.99 10.52
CA PRO A 43 -1.13 6.91 10.18
C PRO A 43 -1.92 6.09 11.20
N LEU A 44 -3.14 6.50 11.53
CA LEU A 44 -3.94 5.90 12.60
C LEU A 44 -5.41 5.86 12.21
N LEU A 45 -6.07 4.71 12.41
CA LEU A 45 -7.52 4.64 12.35
C LEU A 45 -8.13 5.33 13.57
N VAL A 46 -9.04 6.28 13.34
CA VAL A 46 -9.73 7.06 14.37
C VAL A 46 -11.23 7.15 14.06
N GLY A 47 -12.04 7.27 15.12
CA GLY A 47 -13.49 7.48 14.98
C GLY A 47 -14.17 7.63 16.35
N PRO A 48 -15.37 8.23 16.38
CA PRO A 48 -16.06 8.56 17.63
C PRO A 48 -16.39 7.35 18.50
N ASP A 49 -16.58 6.18 17.88
CA ASP A 49 -16.95 4.92 18.55
C ASP A 49 -15.91 3.81 18.31
N LEU A 50 -14.67 4.16 17.96
CA LEU A 50 -13.63 3.19 17.68
C LEU A 50 -13.26 2.40 18.94
N THR A 51 -13.36 1.08 18.87
CA THR A 51 -12.92 0.21 19.96
C THR A 51 -11.40 0.21 20.07
N GLY A 52 -10.87 -0.05 21.27
CA GLY A 52 -9.42 -0.05 21.49
C GLY A 52 -8.65 -1.04 20.61
N GLU A 53 -9.24 -2.19 20.29
CA GLU A 53 -8.64 -3.21 19.42
C GLU A 53 -8.47 -2.74 17.97
N LEU A 54 -9.35 -1.85 17.49
CA LEU A 54 -9.28 -1.27 16.15
C LEU A 54 -8.46 0.02 16.11
N SER A 55 -7.91 0.48 17.24
CA SER A 55 -7.00 1.64 17.30
C SER A 55 -5.58 1.24 16.87
N VAL A 56 -5.44 0.90 15.59
CA VAL A 56 -4.16 0.52 14.98
C VAL A 56 -3.36 1.78 14.69
N LYS A 57 -2.27 1.97 15.43
CA LYS A 57 -1.32 3.09 15.30
C LYS A 57 -0.20 2.74 14.35
N PHE A 58 0.41 3.75 13.74
CA PHE A 58 1.50 3.57 12.78
C PHE A 58 1.12 2.53 11.71
N LEU A 59 -0.09 2.68 11.14
CA LEU A 59 -0.59 1.81 10.09
C LEU A 59 0.43 1.75 8.95
N GLN A 60 0.88 0.53 8.66
CA GLN A 60 1.76 0.23 7.55
C GLN A 60 0.94 -0.26 6.36
N TYR A 61 -0.06 -1.11 6.61
CA TYR A 61 -0.86 -1.73 5.57
C TYR A 61 -2.35 -1.76 5.91
N LEU A 62 -3.16 -1.59 4.86
CA LEU A 62 -4.54 -2.06 4.79
C LEU A 62 -4.64 -3.11 3.71
N LYS A 63 -5.36 -4.19 3.98
CA LYS A 63 -5.60 -5.26 3.03
C LYS A 63 -7.08 -5.66 3.06
N THR A 64 -7.71 -5.62 1.90
CA THR A 64 -9.01 -6.22 1.64
C THR A 64 -8.81 -7.56 0.91
N ALA A 65 -9.89 -8.27 0.58
CA ALA A 65 -9.77 -9.51 -0.19
C ALA A 65 -9.23 -9.30 -1.62
N ASN A 66 -9.32 -8.07 -2.14
CA ASN A 66 -9.02 -7.73 -3.53
C ASN A 66 -7.89 -6.72 -3.71
N GLU A 67 -7.60 -5.90 -2.71
CA GLU A 67 -6.68 -4.77 -2.84
C GLU A 67 -5.91 -4.53 -1.55
N SER A 68 -4.86 -3.72 -1.64
CA SER A 68 -4.10 -3.31 -0.46
C SER A 68 -3.61 -1.87 -0.61
N ILE A 69 -3.55 -1.16 0.51
CA ILE A 69 -2.99 0.19 0.61
C ILE A 69 -1.75 0.09 1.48
N CYS A 70 -0.65 0.64 0.98
CA CYS A 70 0.63 0.68 1.68
C CYS A 70 0.96 2.13 2.09
N PHE A 71 1.32 2.32 3.35
CA PHE A 71 1.80 3.60 3.87
C PHE A 71 3.32 3.59 3.97
N VAL A 72 3.97 4.31 3.05
CA VAL A 72 5.44 4.42 3.00
C VAL A 72 5.90 5.60 3.85
N ALA A 73 6.53 5.31 5.01
CA ALA A 73 7.06 6.34 5.89
C ALA A 73 8.46 6.84 5.48
N ASP A 74 9.33 5.93 5.05
CA ASP A 74 10.67 6.23 4.56
C ASP A 74 10.98 5.35 3.34
N THR A 75 11.48 4.13 3.57
CA THR A 75 11.83 3.19 2.50
C THR A 75 11.26 1.80 2.81
N LEU A 76 10.69 1.12 1.82
CA LEU A 76 10.22 -0.26 1.90
C LEU A 76 10.77 -1.08 0.73
N ASP A 77 11.16 -2.32 1.01
CA ASP A 77 11.52 -3.31 -0.01
C ASP A 77 10.25 -3.89 -0.64
N VAL A 78 10.15 -3.86 -1.97
CA VAL A 78 8.91 -4.29 -2.66
C VAL A 78 8.66 -5.80 -2.46
N GLU A 79 9.70 -6.63 -2.49
CA GLU A 79 9.58 -8.07 -2.20
C GLU A 79 8.95 -8.32 -0.82
N LYS A 80 9.37 -7.57 0.20
CA LYS A 80 8.80 -7.68 1.53
C LYS A 80 7.34 -7.23 1.56
N VAL A 81 7.00 -6.13 0.90
CA VAL A 81 5.61 -5.66 0.76
C VAL A 81 4.76 -6.73 0.08
N PHE A 82 5.24 -7.35 -1.00
CA PHE A 82 4.53 -8.40 -1.70
C PHE A 82 4.32 -9.63 -0.82
N SER A 83 5.33 -10.04 -0.05
CA SER A 83 5.23 -11.15 0.90
C SER A 83 4.22 -10.85 2.02
N ASP A 84 4.32 -9.69 2.65
CA ASP A 84 3.45 -9.27 3.77
C ASP A 84 1.99 -9.14 3.30
N LEU A 85 1.76 -8.62 2.09
CA LEU A 85 0.43 -8.43 1.51
C LEU A 85 -0.10 -9.68 0.78
N GLY A 86 0.72 -10.71 0.57
CA GLY A 86 0.36 -11.88 -0.23
C GLY A 86 -0.01 -11.51 -1.67
N MET A 87 0.83 -10.70 -2.30
CA MET A 87 0.69 -10.33 -3.72
C MET A 87 0.71 -11.59 -4.59
N VAL A 88 -0.11 -11.59 -5.65
CA VAL A 88 -0.19 -12.72 -6.57
C VAL A 88 1.14 -12.88 -7.31
N GLU A 89 1.64 -14.11 -7.40
CA GLU A 89 2.81 -14.46 -8.20
C GLU A 89 2.49 -14.29 -9.70
N ALA A 90 3.35 -13.56 -10.41
CA ALA A 90 3.25 -13.31 -11.85
C ALA A 90 4.65 -13.15 -12.45
N ASP A 91 4.80 -13.39 -13.75
CA ASP A 91 6.08 -13.21 -14.45
C ASP A 91 6.46 -11.72 -14.57
N THR A 92 5.46 -10.83 -14.57
CA THR A 92 5.63 -9.39 -14.73
C THR A 92 4.61 -8.61 -13.90
N TYR A 93 5.08 -7.52 -13.31
CA TYR A 93 4.29 -6.55 -12.57
C TYR A 93 4.39 -5.19 -13.25
N LYS A 94 3.30 -4.41 -13.24
CA LYS A 94 3.30 -3.05 -13.78
C LYS A 94 3.26 -2.04 -12.66
N PHE A 95 4.23 -1.13 -12.66
CA PHE A 95 4.30 0.01 -11.77
C PHE A 95 3.74 1.22 -12.51
N VAL A 96 2.71 1.87 -11.96
CA VAL A 96 1.99 2.96 -12.63
C VAL A 96 2.08 4.22 -11.79
N ALA A 97 2.54 5.32 -12.39
CA ALA A 97 2.61 6.65 -11.81
C ALA A 97 1.28 7.40 -11.92
N SER A 98 1.12 8.45 -11.10
CA SER A 98 -0.05 9.34 -11.08
C SER A 98 -0.35 10.02 -12.43
N ASP A 99 0.69 10.25 -13.24
CA ASP A 99 0.59 10.88 -14.57
C ASP A 99 0.30 9.88 -15.70
N GLY A 100 0.14 8.59 -15.38
CA GLY A 100 -0.11 7.51 -16.32
C GLY A 100 1.15 6.91 -16.95
N PHE A 101 2.35 7.41 -16.65
CA PHE A 101 3.59 6.72 -17.00
C PHE A 101 3.64 5.36 -16.27
N SER A 102 4.14 4.34 -16.96
CA SER A 102 4.25 3.00 -16.37
C SER A 102 5.48 2.26 -16.85
N VAL A 103 5.93 1.32 -16.01
CA VAL A 103 7.07 0.46 -16.26
C VAL A 103 6.67 -0.97 -15.91
N ASP A 104 6.88 -1.89 -16.84
CA ASP A 104 6.78 -3.32 -16.59
C ASP A 104 8.09 -3.81 -15.95
N VAL A 105 7.97 -4.55 -14.85
CA VAL A 105 9.07 -5.06 -14.02
C VAL A 105 8.96 -6.57 -13.94
N SER A 106 10.04 -7.28 -14.25
CA SER A 106 10.04 -8.75 -14.18
C SER A 106 9.98 -9.22 -12.72
N ALA A 107 9.47 -10.43 -12.49
CA ALA A 107 9.46 -11.03 -11.15
C ALA A 107 10.86 -11.11 -10.52
N ASP A 108 11.89 -11.36 -11.34
CA ASP A 108 13.28 -11.50 -10.89
C ASP A 108 13.86 -10.17 -10.38
N ASP A 109 13.33 -9.02 -10.82
CA ASP A 109 13.81 -7.70 -10.44
C ASP A 109 13.07 -7.12 -9.21
N ILE A 110 12.01 -7.76 -8.73
CA ILE A 110 11.20 -7.27 -7.60
C ILE A 110 12.03 -7.16 -6.31
N ALA A 111 12.96 -8.08 -6.10
CA ALA A 111 13.85 -8.10 -4.92
C ALA A 111 14.76 -6.86 -4.86
N ASP A 112 15.05 -6.24 -6.00
CA ASP A 112 15.90 -5.06 -6.09
C ASP A 112 15.10 -3.75 -6.15
N CYS A 113 13.76 -3.82 -6.13
CA CYS A 113 12.88 -2.66 -6.13
C CYS A 113 12.61 -2.12 -4.72
N THR A 114 12.61 -0.79 -4.57
CA THR A 114 12.25 -0.12 -3.30
C THR A 114 11.23 1.00 -3.51
N LEU A 115 10.33 1.18 -2.54
CA LEU A 115 9.41 2.31 -2.45
C LEU A 115 9.96 3.34 -1.47
N LYS A 116 10.03 4.61 -1.87
CA LYS A 116 10.63 5.69 -1.07
C LYS A 116 9.68 6.86 -0.92
N LYS A 117 9.54 7.36 0.30
CA LYS A 117 8.86 8.63 0.55
C LYS A 117 9.76 9.77 0.10
N VAL A 118 9.30 10.55 -0.86
CA VAL A 118 10.00 11.75 -1.35
C VAL A 118 9.02 12.91 -1.29
N ASP A 119 9.30 13.88 -0.42
CA ASP A 119 8.40 14.98 -0.09
C ASP A 119 6.99 14.48 0.25
N ASN A 120 5.99 14.75 -0.59
CA ASN A 120 4.60 14.34 -0.41
C ASN A 120 4.20 13.11 -1.24
N ALA A 121 5.12 12.53 -2.01
CA ALA A 121 4.87 11.41 -2.92
C ALA A 121 5.61 10.13 -2.51
N VAL A 122 5.25 9.01 -3.13
CA VAL A 122 6.02 7.76 -3.10
C VAL A 122 6.65 7.59 -4.46
N ASN A 123 7.96 7.37 -4.51
CA ASN A 123 8.68 7.01 -5.73
C ASN A 123 9.10 5.54 -5.66
N ALA A 124 9.19 4.88 -6.81
CA ALA A 124 9.72 3.53 -6.93
C ALA A 124 11.11 3.56 -7.58
N ALA A 125 12.13 3.11 -6.85
CA ALA A 125 13.43 2.84 -7.44
C ALA A 125 13.37 1.45 -8.08
N ILE A 126 13.52 1.43 -9.41
CA ILE A 126 13.47 0.23 -10.24
C ILE A 126 14.84 0.11 -10.93
N PRO A 127 15.60 -0.98 -10.74
CA PRO A 127 16.99 -1.07 -11.21
C PRO A 127 17.17 -0.81 -12.70
N GLU A 128 16.26 -1.31 -13.53
CA GLU A 128 16.33 -1.18 -14.98
C GLU A 128 15.86 0.19 -15.51
N LEU A 129 15.28 1.03 -14.64
CA LEU A 129 14.76 2.33 -15.06
C LEU A 129 15.89 3.35 -15.22
N THR A 130 16.23 3.64 -16.48
CA THR A 130 17.21 4.68 -16.78
C THR A 130 16.63 6.07 -16.57
N GLY A 131 17.38 6.95 -15.89
CA GLY A 131 16.96 8.34 -15.65
C GLY A 131 16.45 8.64 -14.25
N GLY A 132 16.44 7.63 -13.36
CA GLY A 132 16.10 7.76 -11.94
C GLY A 132 14.88 6.93 -11.55
N ASP A 133 14.27 7.27 -10.43
CA ASP A 133 13.10 6.58 -9.89
C ASP A 133 11.82 6.91 -10.68
N LEU A 134 10.87 5.97 -10.73
CA LEU A 134 9.50 6.24 -11.15
C LEU A 134 8.87 7.14 -10.09
N LYS A 135 8.45 8.34 -10.49
CA LYS A 135 7.93 9.35 -9.57
C LYS A 135 6.45 9.18 -9.35
N GLU A 136 5.98 9.50 -8.15
CA GLU A 136 4.56 9.51 -7.80
C GLU A 136 3.85 8.20 -8.15
N LEU A 137 4.43 7.07 -7.72
CA LEU A 137 3.81 5.75 -7.82
C LEU A 137 2.39 5.80 -7.27
N LEU A 138 1.43 5.39 -8.10
CA LEU A 138 0.02 5.33 -7.77
C LEU A 138 -0.39 3.91 -7.37
N TYR A 139 -0.04 2.91 -8.17
CA TYR A 139 -0.31 1.50 -7.86
C TYR A 139 0.67 0.54 -8.55
N ILE A 140 0.69 -0.69 -8.06
CA ILE A 140 1.39 -1.82 -8.68
C ILE A 140 0.34 -2.91 -8.94
N GLU A 141 0.35 -3.49 -10.13
CA GLU A 141 -0.57 -4.56 -10.53
C GLU A 141 0.19 -5.73 -11.15
N VAL A 142 -0.42 -6.93 -11.15
CA VAL A 142 0.06 -8.04 -11.98
C VAL A 142 -0.29 -7.79 -13.44
N VAL A 143 0.60 -8.18 -14.36
CA VAL A 143 0.27 -8.25 -15.79
C VAL A 143 -0.27 -9.65 -16.09
N GLN A 144 -1.48 -9.74 -16.64
CA GLN A 144 -2.13 -11.01 -17.03
C GLN A 144 -1.95 -11.32 -18.52
#